data_AF-A0AAJ2UKQ5-F1
#
_entry.id   AF-A0AAJ2UKQ5-F1
#
_cell.length_a   1.000
_cell.length_b   1.000
_cell.length_c   1.000
_cell.angle_alpha   90.00
_cell.angle_beta   90.00
_cell.angle_gamma   90.00
#
_symmetry.space_group_name_H-M   'P 1'
#
loop_
_entity.id
_entity.type
_entity.pdbx_description
1 polymer ?
#
loop_
_entity_poly.entity_id
_entity_poly.type
_entity_poly.pdbx_seq_one_letter_code
_entity_poly.pdbx_strand_id
1 'polypeptide(L)' 'MAKQVIHPLTGHVYRLTEDGLVEVTDPKTGAQGVFDFQARWQSGELRHADLQMAGWVGRLAQRRGARQPGE' A
#
# COMPACT_ATOMS: atom_id res chain seq x y z
N MET A 1 13.81 8.84 0.91
CA MET A 1 13.32 7.72 1.75
C MET A 1 11.82 7.62 1.53
N ALA A 2 11.34 6.59 0.81
CA ALA A 2 9.90 6.35 0.68
C ALA A 2 9.34 6.01 2.07
N LYS A 3 8.24 6.64 2.48
CA LYS A 3 7.66 6.43 3.81
C LYS A 3 7.05 5.02 3.84
N GLN A 4 7.62 4.15 4.68
CA GLN A 4 7.10 2.80 4.93
C GLN A 4 6.44 2.74 6.30
N VAL A 5 5.42 1.88 6.42
CA VAL A 5 4.71 1.62 7.67
C VAL A 5 4.74 0.13 7.94
N ILE A 6 5.07 -0.24 9.18
CA ILE A 6 5.10 -1.63 9.62
C ILE A 6 3.78 -1.94 10.33
N HIS A 7 3.12 -3.02 9.92
CA HIS A 7 1.94 -3.52 10.61
C HIS A 7 2.33 -4.07 11.99
N PRO A 8 1.73 -3.58 13.10
CA PRO A 8 2.19 -3.91 14.45
C PRO A 8 1.99 -5.38 14.83
N LEU A 9 0.94 -6.04 14.30
CA LEU A 9 0.66 -7.45 14.57
C LEU A 9 1.39 -8.43 13.64
N THR A 10 1.35 -8.21 12.32
CA THR A 10 1.92 -9.16 11.35
C THR A 10 3.39 -8.90 11.04
N GLY A 11 3.86 -7.67 11.20
CA GLY A 11 5.18 -7.21 10.77
C GLY A 11 5.25 -6.89 9.27
N HIS A 12 4.16 -7.02 8.52
CA HIS A 12 4.12 -6.68 7.10
C HIS A 12 4.48 -5.21 6.87
N VAL A 13 5.25 -4.96 5.82
CA VAL A 13 5.75 -3.62 5.48
C VAL A 13 4.92 -3.06 4.33
N TYR A 14 4.29 -1.91 4.55
CA TYR A 14 3.44 -1.23 3.58
C TYR A 14 4.18 0.00 3.03
N ARG A 15 4.24 0.12 1.71
CA ARG A 15 4.88 1.23 0.99
C ARG A 15 3.94 1.79 -0.07
N LEU A 16 3.83 3.11 -0.13
CA LEU A 16 3.13 3.77 -1.23
C LEU A 16 4.03 3.80 -2.46
N THR A 17 3.52 3.31 -3.58
CA THR A 17 4.17 3.35 -4.91
C THR A 17 3.93 4.70 -5.60
N GLU A 18 4.68 4.97 -6.66
CA GLU A 18 4.53 6.19 -7.47
C GLU A 18 3.18 6.24 -8.21
N ASP A 19 2.65 5.07 -8.58
CA ASP A 19 1.35 4.90 -9.24
C ASP A 19 0.15 5.01 -8.29
N GLY A 20 0.39 5.27 -7.00
CA GLY A 20 -0.65 5.40 -5.98
C GLY A 20 -1.21 4.07 -5.47
N LEU A 21 -0.60 2.94 -5.83
CA LEU A 21 -0.85 1.62 -5.25
C LEU A 21 -0.03 1.41 -3.97
N VAL A 22 -0.38 0.38 -3.21
CA VAL A 22 0.28 -0.02 -1.97
C VAL A 22 1.00 -1.35 -2.19
N GLU A 23 2.33 -1.30 -2.11
CA GLU A 23 3.17 -2.50 -2.08
C GLU A 23 3.25 -3.00 -0.64
N VAL A 24 3.03 -4.31 -0.44
CA VAL A 24 3.07 -4.97 0.86
C VAL A 24 4.05 -6.13 0.80
N THR A 25 5.00 -6.14 1.73
CA THR A 25 6.01 -7.20 1.85
C THR A 25 5.86 -7.92 3.17
N ASP A 26 5.84 -9.25 3.13
CA ASP A 26 6.01 -10.08 4.31
C ASP A 26 7.51 -10.30 4.58
N PRO A 27 8.10 -9.68 5.63
CA PRO A 27 9.52 -9.82 5.89
C PRO A 27 9.93 -11.23 6.35
N LYS A 28 8.97 -12.09 6.76
CA LYS A 28 9.26 -13.44 7.22
C LYS A 28 9.44 -14.42 6.05
N THR A 29 8.66 -14.23 4.98
CA THR A 29 8.67 -15.11 3.80
C THR A 29 9.34 -14.47 2.60
N GLY A 30 9.48 -13.14 2.59
CA GLY A 30 9.92 -12.36 1.43
C GLY A 30 8.81 -12.12 0.38
N ALA A 31 7.63 -12.71 0.56
CA ALA A 31 6.53 -12.59 -0.38
C ALA A 31 6.04 -11.14 -0.48
N GLN A 32 5.71 -10.71 -1.69
CA GLN A 32 5.25 -9.35 -1.97
C GLN A 32 3.91 -9.36 -2.71
N GLY A 33 3.12 -8.32 -2.49
CA GLY A 33 1.86 -8.10 -3.20
C GLY A 33 1.59 -6.61 -3.39
N VAL A 34 0.91 -6.27 -4.47
CA VAL A 34 0.50 -4.89 -4.78
C VAL A 34 -1.02 -4.81 -4.66
N PHE A 35 -1.50 -3.77 -3.99
CA PHE A 35 -2.90 -3.58 -3.64
C PHE A 35 -3.36 -2.15 -3.91
N ASP A 36 -4.65 -1.96 -4.13
CA ASP A 36 -5.26 -0.63 -4.07
C ASP A 36 -5.48 -0.18 -2.60
N PHE A 37 -5.95 1.05 -2.39
CA PHE A 37 -6.26 1.58 -1.05
C PHE A 37 -7.44 0.86 -0.35
N GLN A 38 -8.16 0.00 -1.06
CA GLN A 38 -9.22 -0.86 -0.54
C GLN A 38 -8.72 -2.30 -0.30
N ALA A 39 -7.40 -2.50 -0.29
CA ALA A 39 -6.74 -3.80 -0.16
C ALA A 39 -7.15 -4.82 -1.24
N ARG A 40 -7.60 -4.37 -2.43
CA ARG A 40 -7.82 -5.27 -3.57
C ARG A 40 -6.50 -5.58 -4.23
N TRP A 41 -6.22 -6.87 -4.35
CA TRP A 41 -5.01 -7.40 -4.97
C TRP A 41 -4.93 -7.03 -6.45
N GLN A 42 -3.72 -6.64 -6.90
CA GLN A 42 -3.39 -6.29 -8.28
C GLN A 42 -2.33 -7.24 -8.85
N SER A 43 -1.25 -7.51 -8.11
CA SER A 43 -0.16 -8.39 -8.54
C SER A 43 0.63 -8.97 -7.37
N GLY A 44 1.46 -9.98 -7.64
CA GLY A 44 2.38 -10.59 -6.67
C GLY A 44 1.88 -11.88 -6.01
N GLU A 45 2.71 -12.39 -5.11
CA GLU A 45 2.51 -13.66 -4.40
C GLU A 45 1.65 -13.49 -3.15
N LEU A 46 1.82 -12.39 -2.42
CA LEU A 46 1.00 -12.06 -1.26
C LEU A 46 -0.40 -11.65 -1.74
N ARG A 47 -1.42 -12.47 -1.45
CA ARG A 47 -2.80 -12.26 -1.93
C ARG A 47 -3.71 -11.50 -0.97
N HIS A 48 -3.24 -11.23 0.24
CA HIS A 48 -4.02 -10.56 1.28
C HIS A 48 -3.20 -9.46 1.93
N ALA A 49 -3.85 -8.32 2.14
CA ALA A 49 -3.32 -7.18 2.89
C ALA A 49 -4.38 -6.69 3.88
N ASP A 50 -3.94 -6.05 4.96
CA ASP A 50 -4.85 -5.42 5.91
C ASP A 50 -5.49 -4.17 5.30
N LEU A 51 -6.82 -4.09 5.36
CA LEU A 51 -7.61 -3.01 4.78
C LEU A 51 -7.32 -1.66 5.42
N GLN A 52 -7.10 -1.61 6.73
CA GLN A 52 -6.87 -0.36 7.44
C GLN A 52 -5.49 0.21 7.10
N MET A 53 -4.48 -0.65 7.04
CA MET A 53 -3.12 -0.30 6.66
C MET A 53 -3.04 0.14 5.19
N ALA A 54 -3.63 -0.64 4.28
CA ALA A 54 -3.69 -0.27 2.86
C ALA A 54 -4.45 1.05 2.66
N GLY A 55 -5.55 1.26 3.38
CA GLY A 55 -6.31 2.50 3.34
C GLY A 55 -5.56 3.69 3.92
N TRP A 56 -4.78 3.51 4.98
CA TRP A 56 -3.98 4.59 5.57
C TRP A 56 -2.83 5.00 4.65
N VAL A 57 -2.11 4.03 4.09
CA VAL A 57 -0.99 4.28 3.17
C VAL A 57 -1.51 4.82 1.83
N GLY A 58 -2.51 4.18 1.24
CA GLY A 58 -3.07 4.53 -0.08
C GLY A 58 -3.79 5.88 -0.13
N ARG A 59 -4.46 6.31 0.95
CA ARG A 59 -5.11 7.64 0.98
C ARG A 59 -4.11 8.81 0.94
N LEU A 60 -2.82 8.58 1.24
CA LEU A 60 -1.78 9.59 1.02
C LEU A 60 -1.58 9.91 -0.48
N ALA A 61 -1.77 8.93 -1.37
CA ALA A 61 -1.74 9.16 -2.82
C ALA A 61 -2.98 9.93 -3.31
N GLN A 62 -4.18 9.57 -2.86
CA GLN A 62 -5.39 10.26 -3.31
C GLN A 62 -5.40 11.75 -2.95
N ARG A 63 -4.84 12.13 -1.81
CA ARG A 63 -4.69 13.56 -1.45
C ARG A 63 -3.73 14.32 -2.36
N ARG A 64 -2.79 13.64 -3.02
CA ARG A 64 -1.88 14.23 -4.02
C ARG A 64 -2.53 14.31 -5.40
N GLY A 65 -3.33 13.30 -5.78
CA GLY A 65 -4.08 13.30 -7.04
C GLY A 65 -5.27 14.27 -7.06
N ALA A 66 -5.95 14.47 -5.94
CA ALA A 66 -7.12 15.36 -5.84
C ALA A 66 -6.79 16.87 -5.86
N ARG A 67 -5.50 17.26 -5.88
CA ARG A 67 -5.07 18.66 -6.01
C ARG A 67 -4.77 19.06 -7.47
N GLN A 68 -5.48 18.48 -8.43
CA GLN A 68 -5.67 19.08 -9.74
C GLN A 68 -7.12 18.88 -10.19
N PRO A 69 -7.96 19.92 -10.05
CA PRO A 69 -8.79 20.35 -11.14
C PRO A 69 -8.23 21.69 -11.62
N GLY A 70 -7.45 21.63 -12.69
CA GLY A 70 -7.18 22.77 -13.54
C GLY A 70 -7.91 22.54 -14.86
N GLU A 71 -9.12 23.08 -14.97
CA GLU A 71 -9.58 23.92 -16.08
C GLU A 71 -10.85 24.66 -15.62
#